data_AF-A0A0B1SC10-F1
#
_entry.id   AF-A0A0B1SC10-F1
#
_cell.length_a   1.000
_cell.length_b   1.000
_cell.length_c   1.000
_cell.angle_alpha   90.00
_cell.angle_beta   90.00
_cell.angle_gamma   90.00
#
_symmetry.space_group_name_H-M   'P 1'
#
loop_
_entity.id
_entity.type
_entity.pdbx_description
1 polymer ?
#
loop_
_entity_poly.entity_id
_entity_poly.type
_entity_poly.pdbx_seq_one_letter_code
_entity_poly.pdbx_strand_id
1 'polypeptide(L)'
;MVDAMLKRILGKPDVFYRHQQNNEPDLTTDEKRKILSDLLESNKVVFLQRYGQYICADDCALFKEESDPLIKFMIGQIEARKSDAQNLKTRRFLALKKLQEKGSYFSDEKMREREPYLYDVMVGKYASERDKLNLRPSVSREECAEGGWANMLCQFESSREIAQRRNEHHTQWQRDEKVCYFCGIPVHC
;
A
#
# COMPACT_ATOMS: atom_id res chain seq x y z
N MET A 1 17.96 18.94 19.97
CA MET A 1 18.04 18.36 18.60
C MET A 1 18.61 16.95 18.64
N VAL A 2 19.84 16.76 19.14
CA VAL A 2 20.47 15.41 19.27
C VAL A 2 19.58 14.42 20.03
N ASP A 3 19.03 14.82 21.18
CA ASP A 3 18.23 13.90 22.01
C ASP A 3 16.95 13.40 21.32
N ALA A 4 16.30 14.25 20.51
CA ALA A 4 15.12 13.87 19.73
C ALA A 4 15.48 12.87 18.62
N MET A 5 16.62 13.09 17.95
CA MET A 5 17.16 12.15 16.94
C MET A 5 17.45 10.78 17.58
N LEU A 6 18.15 10.75 18.71
CA LEU A 6 18.49 9.50 19.41
C LEU A 6 17.24 8.77 19.89
N LYS A 7 16.26 9.48 20.48
CA LYS A 7 14.99 8.89 20.90
C LYS A 7 14.23 8.25 19.75
N ARG A 8 14.26 8.85 18.56
CA ARG A 8 13.66 8.29 17.34
C ARG A 8 14.35 7.00 16.88
N ILE A 9 15.68 6.94 16.95
CA ILE A 9 16.44 5.72 16.65
C ILE A 9 16.07 4.61 17.66
N LEU A 10 16.05 4.93 18.96
CA LEU A 10 15.72 3.99 20.03
C LEU A 10 14.29 3.44 19.94
N GLY A 11 13.35 4.18 19.36
CA GLY A 11 11.96 3.76 19.17
C GLY A 11 11.75 2.75 18.04
N LYS A 12 12.80 2.36 17.30
CA LYS A 12 12.70 1.38 16.21
C LYS A 12 13.02 -0.04 16.73
N PRO A 13 12.19 -1.05 16.40
CA PRO A 13 12.29 -2.38 17.01
C PRO A 13 13.48 -3.21 16.52
N ASP A 14 14.09 -2.86 15.38
CA ASP A 14 15.17 -3.62 14.75
C ASP A 14 16.36 -2.72 14.41
N VAL A 15 17.02 -2.23 15.46
CA VAL A 15 18.23 -1.40 15.34
C VAL A 15 19.42 -2.18 15.89
N PHE A 16 20.44 -2.34 15.07
CA PHE A 16 21.70 -2.93 15.47
C PHE A 16 22.58 -1.90 16.19
N TYR A 17 22.99 -2.20 17.43
CA TYR A 17 23.87 -1.34 18.23
C TYR A 17 25.30 -1.90 18.31
N ARG A 18 25.42 -3.16 18.69
CA ARG A 18 26.66 -3.95 18.73
C ARG A 18 26.33 -5.44 18.66
N HIS A 19 27.32 -6.26 18.38
CA HIS A 19 27.22 -7.70 18.60
C HIS A 19 27.12 -7.97 20.10
N GLN A 20 26.09 -8.71 20.53
CA GLN A 20 25.94 -9.25 21.88
C GLN A 20 26.22 -10.75 21.85
N GLN A 21 26.92 -11.26 22.87
CA GLN A 21 27.13 -12.70 23.02
C GLN A 21 25.89 -13.38 23.61
N ASN A 22 25.71 -14.68 23.37
CA ASN A 22 24.52 -15.44 23.82
C ASN A 22 24.27 -15.39 25.34
N ASN A 23 25.30 -15.14 26.14
CA ASN A 23 25.20 -15.09 27.61
C ASN A 23 25.11 -13.67 28.17
N GLU A 24 25.10 -12.65 27.31
CA GLU A 24 24.97 -11.26 27.74
C GLU A 24 23.50 -10.89 27.95
N PRO A 25 23.18 -10.09 28.99
CA PRO A 25 21.85 -9.53 29.14
C PRO A 25 21.52 -8.59 27.99
N ASP A 26 20.23 -8.42 27.72
CA ASP A 26 19.74 -7.47 26.74
C ASP A 26 20.18 -6.04 27.07
N LEU A 27 20.59 -5.30 26.04
CA LEU A 27 21.00 -3.90 26.18
C LEU A 27 19.84 -3.05 26.71
N THR A 28 20.10 -2.38 27.82
CA THR A 28 19.18 -1.38 28.39
C THR A 28 19.06 -0.17 27.47
N THR A 29 17.99 0.62 27.63
CA THR A 29 17.78 1.84 26.85
C THR A 29 18.92 2.85 27.04
N ASP A 30 19.48 2.92 28.24
CA ASP A 30 20.55 3.85 28.58
C ASP A 30 21.88 3.42 27.95
N GLU A 31 22.18 2.13 27.93
CA GLU A 31 23.35 1.59 27.23
C GLU A 31 23.25 1.81 25.71
N LYS A 32 22.07 1.56 25.12
CA LYS A 32 21.82 1.85 23.69
C LYS A 32 22.05 3.32 23.39
N ARG A 33 21.51 4.21 24.24
CA ARG A 33 21.70 5.66 24.10
C ARG A 33 23.17 6.06 24.18
N LYS A 34 23.91 5.48 25.13
CA LYS A 34 25.36 5.71 25.28
C LYS A 34 26.13 5.28 24.04
N ILE A 35 25.88 4.08 23.50
CA ILE A 35 26.51 3.60 22.26
C ILE A 35 26.27 4.58 21.10
N LEU A 36 25.06 5.10 20.96
CA LEU A 36 24.73 6.05 19.90
C LEU A 36 25.47 7.39 20.09
N SER A 37 25.48 7.93 21.31
CA SER A 37 26.18 9.17 21.65
C SER A 37 27.68 9.06 21.40
N ASP A 38 28.30 7.98 21.91
CA ASP A 38 29.74 7.74 21.77
C ASP A 38 30.13 7.63 20.28
N LEU A 39 29.30 6.96 19.45
CA LEU A 39 29.57 6.84 18.02
C LEU A 39 29.35 8.16 17.27
N LEU A 40 28.34 8.95 17.65
CA LEU A 40 28.07 10.26 17.04
C LEU A 40 29.23 11.23 17.26
N GLU A 41 29.86 11.20 18.43
CA GLU A 41 31.01 12.05 18.76
C GLU A 41 32.31 11.52 18.14
N SER A 42 32.56 10.22 18.24
CA SER A 42 33.82 9.63 17.77
C SER A 42 33.93 9.48 16.25
N ASN A 43 32.86 9.06 15.57
CA ASN A 43 32.87 8.82 14.14
C ASN A 43 31.49 9.02 13.49
N LYS A 44 31.24 10.26 13.07
CA LYS A 44 30.02 10.68 12.38
C LYS A 44 29.77 9.93 11.08
N VAL A 45 30.82 9.55 10.35
CA VAL A 45 30.69 8.77 9.10
C VAL A 45 30.04 7.41 9.38
N VAL A 46 30.58 6.66 10.34
CA VAL A 46 30.05 5.35 10.71
C VAL A 46 28.66 5.47 11.33
N PHE A 47 28.42 6.53 12.12
CA PHE A 47 27.09 6.84 12.65
C PHE A 47 26.06 7.01 11.54
N LEU A 48 26.35 7.86 10.54
CA LEU A 48 25.45 8.10 9.40
C LEU A 48 25.28 6.85 8.53
N GLN A 49 26.32 6.04 8.35
CA GLN A 49 26.22 4.79 7.60
C GLN A 49 25.27 3.78 8.27
N ARG A 50 25.32 3.66 9.60
CA ARG A 50 24.49 2.70 10.34
C ARG A 50 23.08 3.20 10.61
N TYR A 51 22.96 4.46 11.03
CA TYR A 51 21.71 5.00 11.55
C TYR A 51 21.08 6.05 10.65
N GLY A 52 21.72 6.43 9.55
CA GLY A 52 21.24 7.46 8.64
C GLY A 52 19.84 7.22 8.10
N GLN A 53 19.38 5.97 7.99
CA GLN A 53 18.01 5.63 7.57
C GLN A 53 16.91 6.09 8.55
N TYR A 54 17.28 6.37 9.81
CA TYR A 54 16.36 6.79 10.87
C TYR A 54 16.40 8.30 11.16
N ILE A 55 17.27 9.02 10.47
CA ILE A 55 17.49 10.47 10.61
C ILE A 55 16.56 11.23 9.67
N CYS A 56 16.02 12.37 10.11
CA CYS A 56 15.21 13.26 9.27
C CYS A 56 16.00 14.48 8.78
N ALA A 57 15.44 15.21 7.81
CA ALA A 57 16.07 16.40 7.25
C ALA A 57 16.39 17.48 8.32
N ASP A 58 15.55 17.63 9.35
CA ASP A 58 15.78 18.62 10.41
C ASP A 58 17.04 18.30 11.25
N ASP A 59 17.37 17.01 11.41
CA ASP A 59 18.55 16.58 12.16
C ASP A 59 19.85 16.85 11.39
N CYS A 60 19.78 17.03 10.06
CA CYS A 60 20.94 17.33 9.22
C CYS A 60 21.65 18.64 9.62
N ALA A 61 20.93 19.54 10.30
CA ALA A 61 21.52 20.74 10.90
C ALA A 61 22.71 20.44 11.84
N LEU A 62 22.71 19.27 12.49
CA LEU A 62 23.78 18.83 13.40
C LEU A 62 25.11 18.53 12.70
N PHE A 63 25.10 18.36 11.37
CA PHE A 63 26.26 17.94 10.59
C PHE A 63 26.71 19.00 9.57
N LYS A 64 26.12 20.21 9.60
CA LYS A 64 26.40 21.26 8.61
C LYS A 64 27.83 21.79 8.65
N GLU A 65 28.46 21.78 9.83
CA GLU A 65 29.82 22.28 10.03
C GLU A 65 30.90 21.27 9.60
N GLU A 66 30.49 20.04 9.26
CA GLU A 66 31.42 18.98 8.85
C GLU A 66 32.04 19.27 7.49
N SER A 67 33.37 19.16 7.42
CA SER A 67 34.13 19.41 6.18
C SER A 67 34.28 18.17 5.30
N ASP A 68 34.04 16.98 5.85
CA ASP A 68 34.18 15.70 5.16
C ASP A 68 33.19 15.60 3.96
N PRO A 69 33.69 15.40 2.72
CA PRO A 69 32.84 15.23 1.54
C PRO A 69 31.85 14.07 1.63
N LEU A 70 32.22 12.97 2.29
CA LEU A 70 31.37 11.80 2.44
C LEU A 70 30.19 12.10 3.37
N ILE A 71 30.44 12.84 4.47
CA ILE A 71 29.38 13.32 5.37
C ILE A 71 28.40 14.21 4.59
N LYS A 72 28.92 15.19 3.83
CA LYS A 72 28.08 16.07 2.99
C LYS A 72 27.24 15.29 1.98
N PHE A 73 27.82 14.29 1.34
CA PHE A 73 27.09 13.42 0.41
C PHE A 73 25.98 12.63 1.10
N MET A 74 26.26 12.03 2.26
CA MET A 74 25.24 11.29 3.02
C MET A 74 24.10 12.19 3.52
N ILE A 75 24.41 13.40 3.97
CA ILE A 75 23.41 14.41 4.35
C ILE A 75 22.52 14.76 3.16
N GLY A 76 23.11 15.05 1.99
CA GLY A 76 22.36 15.36 0.79
C GLY A 76 21.39 14.24 0.40
N GLN A 77 21.78 12.97 0.60
CA GLN A 77 20.86 11.86 0.43
C GLN A 77 19.72 11.85 1.45
N ILE A 78 19.98 12.16 2.73
CA ILE A 78 18.95 12.22 3.77
C ILE A 78 17.96 13.35 3.48
N GLU A 79 18.44 14.53 3.08
CA GLU A 79 17.59 15.68 2.73
C GLU A 79 16.75 15.44 1.46
N ALA A 80 17.29 14.72 0.47
CA ALA A 80 16.58 14.37 -0.75
C ALA A 80 15.55 13.23 -0.56
N ARG A 81 15.54 12.54 0.58
CA ARG A 81 14.57 11.46 0.83
C ARG A 81 13.16 12.03 0.88
N LYS A 82 12.32 11.51 -0.01
CA LYS A 82 10.88 11.73 0.05
C LYS A 82 10.30 10.98 1.24
N SER A 83 9.22 11.53 1.81
CA SER A 83 8.50 10.85 2.89
C SER A 83 8.03 9.46 2.47
N ASP A 84 7.92 8.55 3.44
CA ASP A 84 7.45 7.19 3.18
C ASP A 84 6.09 7.17 2.47
N ALA A 85 5.20 8.09 2.85
CA ALA A 85 3.91 8.27 2.19
C ALA A 85 4.05 8.60 0.70
N GLN A 86 5.01 9.47 0.34
CA GLN A 86 5.27 9.84 -1.04
C GLN A 86 5.89 8.66 -1.82
N ASN A 87 6.82 7.93 -1.21
CA ASN A 87 7.41 6.73 -1.81
C ASN A 87 6.36 5.64 -2.06
N LEU A 88 5.44 5.44 -1.12
CA LEU A 88 4.31 4.50 -1.27
C LEU A 88 3.37 4.92 -2.40
N LYS A 89 3.02 6.21 -2.49
CA LYS A 89 2.23 6.75 -3.62
C LYS A 89 2.93 6.49 -4.95
N THR A 90 4.23 6.76 -5.04
CA THR A 90 5.02 6.50 -6.25
C THR A 90 5.06 5.00 -6.58
N ARG A 91 5.25 4.12 -5.60
CA ARG A 91 5.23 2.66 -5.82
C ARG A 91 3.89 2.16 -6.33
N ARG A 92 2.78 2.57 -5.71
CA ARG A 92 1.42 2.20 -6.13
C ARG A 92 1.14 2.69 -7.56
N PHE A 93 1.52 3.92 -7.87
CA PHE A 93 1.39 4.48 -9.20
C PHE A 93 2.21 3.71 -10.23
N LEU A 94 3.47 3.38 -9.94
CA LEU A 94 4.32 2.57 -10.83
C LEU A 94 3.77 1.16 -11.04
N ALA A 95 3.22 0.54 -9.99
CA ALA A 95 2.56 -0.76 -10.11
C ALA A 95 1.33 -0.67 -11.03
N LEU A 96 0.49 0.36 -10.87
CA LEU A 96 -0.64 0.61 -11.75
C LEU A 96 -0.20 0.81 -13.21
N LYS A 97 0.87 1.59 -13.45
CA LYS A 97 1.43 1.78 -14.79
C LYS A 97 1.89 0.47 -15.43
N LYS A 98 2.60 -0.38 -14.68
CA LYS A 98 3.00 -1.72 -15.16
C LYS A 98 1.80 -2.60 -15.51
N LEU A 99 0.72 -2.54 -14.72
CA LEU A 99 -0.50 -3.29 -15.00
C LEU A 99 -1.22 -2.76 -16.26
N GLN A 100 -1.20 -1.44 -16.47
CA GLN A 100 -1.74 -0.80 -17.66
C GLN A 100 -0.93 -1.17 -18.92
N GLU A 101 0.40 -1.14 -18.84
CA GLU A 101 1.31 -1.50 -19.95
C GLU A 101 1.17 -2.96 -20.39
N LYS A 102 0.97 -3.90 -19.45
CA LYS A 102 0.71 -5.31 -19.76
C LYS A 102 -0.66 -5.55 -20.41
N GLY A 103 -1.58 -4.59 -20.34
CA GLY A 103 -2.85 -4.56 -21.07
C GLY A 103 -3.97 -5.50 -20.58
N SER A 104 -3.67 -6.64 -19.96
CA SER A 104 -4.70 -7.62 -19.60
C SER A 104 -5.41 -7.34 -18.27
N TYR A 105 -4.77 -6.67 -17.32
CA TYR A 105 -5.30 -6.55 -15.96
C TYR A 105 -6.58 -5.70 -15.88
N PHE A 106 -6.73 -4.68 -16.71
CA PHE A 106 -7.90 -3.77 -16.72
C PHE A 106 -8.85 -4.06 -17.90
N SER A 107 -8.77 -5.25 -18.51
CA SER A 107 -9.79 -5.67 -19.46
C SER A 107 -11.12 -5.91 -18.74
N ASP A 108 -12.22 -5.70 -19.43
CA ASP A 108 -13.57 -5.94 -18.90
C ASP A 108 -13.74 -7.37 -18.37
N GLU A 109 -13.16 -8.35 -19.09
CA GLU A 109 -13.16 -9.75 -18.68
C GLU A 109 -12.42 -9.96 -17.36
N LYS A 110 -11.19 -9.46 -17.21
CA LYS A 110 -10.39 -9.63 -15.98
C LYS A 110 -10.91 -8.81 -14.82
N MET A 111 -11.57 -7.68 -15.07
CA MET A 111 -12.26 -6.92 -14.03
C MET A 111 -13.48 -7.68 -13.51
N ARG A 112 -14.30 -8.24 -14.41
CA ARG A 112 -15.47 -9.05 -14.06
C ARG A 112 -15.08 -10.34 -13.34
N GLU A 113 -14.03 -11.02 -13.77
CA GLU A 113 -13.53 -12.24 -13.12
C GLU A 113 -13.15 -12.02 -11.65
N ARG A 114 -12.52 -10.87 -11.35
CA ARG A 114 -12.09 -10.54 -9.98
C ARG A 114 -13.27 -10.19 -9.07
N GLU A 115 -14.15 -9.30 -9.51
CA GLU A 115 -15.28 -8.82 -8.70
C GLU A 115 -16.52 -8.63 -9.59
N PRO A 116 -17.27 -9.71 -9.84
CA PRO A 116 -18.39 -9.71 -10.79
C PRO A 116 -19.50 -8.69 -10.46
N TYR A 117 -19.89 -8.59 -9.19
CA TYR A 117 -20.97 -7.68 -8.76
C TYR A 117 -20.57 -6.21 -8.92
N LEU A 118 -19.36 -5.85 -8.48
CA LEU A 118 -18.87 -4.48 -8.58
C LEU A 118 -18.75 -4.04 -10.03
N TYR A 119 -18.27 -4.94 -10.90
CA TYR A 119 -18.19 -4.71 -12.33
C TYR A 119 -19.57 -4.37 -12.92
N ASP A 120 -20.59 -5.16 -12.65
CA ASP A 120 -21.94 -4.94 -13.17
C ASP A 120 -22.53 -3.59 -12.73
N VAL A 121 -22.33 -3.22 -11.45
CA VAL A 121 -22.87 -1.97 -10.88
C VAL A 121 -22.12 -0.73 -11.39
N MET A 122 -20.82 -0.81 -11.60
CA MET A 122 -19.99 0.36 -11.92
C MET A 122 -19.70 0.51 -13.42
N VAL A 123 -19.61 -0.60 -14.15
CA VAL A 123 -19.21 -0.65 -15.56
C VAL A 123 -20.34 -1.27 -16.40
N GLY A 124 -20.79 -2.47 -16.05
CA GLY A 124 -21.72 -3.27 -16.86
C GLY A 124 -23.06 -2.60 -17.15
N LYS A 125 -23.59 -1.77 -16.24
CA LYS A 125 -24.83 -1.00 -16.48
C LYS A 125 -24.73 0.03 -17.61
N TYR A 126 -23.51 0.48 -17.93
CA TYR A 126 -23.24 1.43 -19.00
C TYR A 126 -22.74 0.76 -20.29
N ALA A 127 -22.48 -0.56 -20.26
CA ALA A 127 -22.07 -1.31 -21.45
C ALA A 127 -23.22 -1.39 -22.46
N SER A 128 -22.89 -1.37 -23.75
CA SER A 128 -23.91 -1.55 -24.81
C SER A 128 -24.43 -2.99 -24.82
N GLU A 129 -25.62 -3.23 -25.36
CA GLU A 129 -26.18 -4.59 -25.48
C GLU A 129 -25.26 -5.54 -26.27
N ARG A 130 -24.53 -5.00 -27.25
CA ARG A 130 -23.53 -5.75 -28.01
C ARG A 130 -22.35 -6.16 -27.12
N ASP A 131 -21.85 -5.26 -26.30
CA ASP A 131 -20.72 -5.54 -25.41
C ASP A 131 -21.12 -6.53 -24.31
N LYS A 132 -22.35 -6.42 -23.79
CA LYS A 132 -22.91 -7.39 -22.83
C LYS A 132 -22.91 -8.82 -23.34
N LEU A 133 -23.07 -9.04 -24.65
CA LEU A 133 -22.99 -10.37 -25.24
C LEU A 133 -21.56 -10.93 -25.19
N ASN A 134 -20.55 -10.11 -25.43
CA ASN A 134 -19.13 -10.49 -25.32
C ASN A 134 -18.70 -10.74 -23.87
N LEU A 135 -19.45 -10.20 -22.91
CA LEU A 135 -19.24 -10.40 -21.48
C LEU A 135 -19.95 -11.64 -20.94
N ARG A 136 -20.84 -12.28 -21.71
CA ARG A 136 -21.43 -13.55 -21.30
C ARG A 136 -20.39 -14.65 -21.43
N PRO A 137 -20.35 -15.61 -20.50
CA PRO A 137 -19.57 -16.84 -20.68
C PRO A 137 -19.99 -17.51 -22.01
N SER A 138 -19.15 -17.43 -23.04
CA SER A 138 -19.40 -18.05 -24.33
C SER A 138 -18.62 -19.35 -24.46
N VAL A 139 -19.23 -20.37 -25.06
CA VAL A 139 -18.59 -21.66 -25.33
C VAL A 139 -17.77 -21.55 -26.63
N SER A 140 -16.77 -20.67 -26.69
CA SER A 140 -15.77 -20.72 -27.76
C SER A 140 -14.83 -21.89 -27.46
N ARG A 141 -14.78 -22.85 -28.38
CA ARG A 141 -14.07 -24.13 -28.23
C ARG A 141 -12.55 -23.96 -28.20
N GLU A 142 -12.02 -22.84 -28.68
CA GLU A 142 -10.59 -22.64 -28.87
C GLU A 142 -9.84 -22.02 -27.68
N GLU A 143 -10.53 -21.43 -26.69
CA GLU A 143 -9.88 -20.74 -25.56
C GLU A 143 -10.38 -21.27 -24.20
N CYS A 144 -10.36 -22.60 -24.03
CA CYS A 144 -10.39 -23.22 -22.70
C CYS A 144 -8.99 -23.13 -22.04
N ALA A 145 -8.48 -21.91 -21.87
CA ALA A 145 -7.29 -21.69 -21.07
C ALA A 145 -7.72 -21.58 -19.59
N GLU A 146 -7.60 -22.70 -18.87
CA GLU A 146 -7.79 -22.86 -17.42
C GLU A 146 -9.26 -22.95 -16.93
N GLY A 147 -9.85 -24.15 -16.99
CA GLY A 147 -10.97 -24.54 -16.10
C GLY A 147 -12.23 -25.14 -16.75
N GLY A 148 -12.35 -25.13 -18.08
CA GLY A 148 -13.39 -25.85 -18.83
C GLY A 148 -14.83 -25.68 -18.28
N TRP A 149 -15.60 -26.77 -18.24
CA TRP A 149 -16.99 -26.79 -17.76
C TRP A 149 -17.15 -26.33 -16.31
N ALA A 150 -16.16 -26.57 -15.45
CA ALA A 150 -16.21 -26.16 -14.05
C ALA A 150 -16.18 -24.63 -13.93
N ASN A 151 -15.30 -23.96 -14.69
CA ASN A 151 -15.26 -22.51 -14.74
C ASN A 151 -16.58 -21.92 -15.27
N MET A 152 -17.17 -22.55 -16.30
CA MET A 152 -18.48 -22.15 -16.83
C MET A 152 -19.59 -22.24 -15.76
N LEU A 153 -19.65 -23.33 -15.00
CA LEU A 153 -20.63 -23.50 -13.91
C LEU A 153 -20.44 -22.46 -12.80
N CYS A 154 -19.19 -22.20 -12.40
CA CYS A 154 -18.88 -21.15 -11.41
C CYS A 154 -19.31 -19.76 -11.90
N GLN A 155 -19.18 -19.47 -13.20
CA GLN A 155 -19.62 -18.20 -13.78
C GLN A 155 -21.16 -18.06 -13.84
N PHE A 156 -21.89 -19.16 -14.03
CA PHE A 156 -23.36 -19.14 -13.91
C PHE A 156 -23.81 -18.96 -12.47
N GLU A 157 -23.15 -19.62 -11.52
CA GLU A 157 -23.44 -19.45 -10.10
C GLU A 157 -23.17 -18.01 -9.65
N SER A 158 -22.02 -17.44 -10.02
CA SER A 158 -21.73 -16.03 -9.74
C SER A 158 -22.76 -15.10 -10.40
N SER A 159 -23.17 -15.36 -11.64
CA SER A 159 -24.25 -14.59 -12.31
C SER A 159 -25.57 -14.65 -11.55
N ARG A 160 -25.93 -15.81 -11.00
CA ARG A 160 -27.14 -16.00 -10.19
C ARG A 160 -27.03 -15.27 -8.86
N GLU A 161 -25.89 -15.40 -8.17
CA GLU A 161 -25.62 -14.68 -6.92
C GLU A 161 -25.63 -13.16 -7.11
N ILE A 162 -25.03 -12.66 -8.19
CA ILE A 162 -25.05 -11.23 -8.54
C ILE A 162 -26.48 -10.77 -8.78
N ALA A 163 -27.31 -11.55 -9.50
CA ALA A 163 -28.70 -11.21 -9.73
C ALA A 163 -29.51 -11.17 -8.43
N GLN A 164 -29.29 -12.14 -7.54
CA GLN A 164 -29.91 -12.18 -6.23
C GLN A 164 -29.48 -10.99 -5.35
N ARG A 165 -28.17 -10.74 -5.24
CA ARG A 165 -27.62 -9.60 -4.48
C ARG A 165 -28.04 -8.27 -5.08
N ARG A 166 -28.14 -8.13 -6.39
CA ARG A 166 -28.69 -6.92 -7.05
C ARG A 166 -30.14 -6.69 -6.65
N ASN A 167 -30.97 -7.73 -6.59
CA ASN A 167 -32.33 -7.60 -6.10
C ASN A 167 -32.36 -7.17 -4.62
N GLU A 168 -31.55 -7.80 -3.78
CA GLU A 168 -31.43 -7.47 -2.35
C GLU A 168 -30.91 -6.04 -2.14
N HIS A 169 -29.84 -5.63 -2.82
CA HIS A 169 -29.25 -4.30 -2.71
C HIS A 169 -30.11 -3.22 -3.35
N HIS A 170 -30.85 -3.46 -4.45
CA HIS A 170 -31.83 -2.49 -4.96
C HIS A 170 -32.88 -2.17 -3.89
N THR A 171 -33.31 -3.15 -3.09
CA THR A 171 -34.22 -2.86 -1.95
C THR A 171 -33.53 -2.11 -0.81
N GLN A 172 -32.21 -2.24 -0.66
CA GLN A 172 -31.46 -1.55 0.39
C GLN A 172 -31.10 -0.12 -0.01
N TRP A 173 -30.59 0.11 -1.22
CA TRP A 173 -30.35 1.45 -1.76
C TRP A 173 -31.63 2.28 -1.87
N GLN A 174 -32.78 1.68 -2.24
CA GLN A 174 -34.07 2.40 -2.21
C GLN A 174 -34.59 2.68 -0.79
N ARG A 175 -34.20 1.88 0.21
CA ARG A 175 -34.48 2.17 1.62
C ARG A 175 -33.61 3.32 2.13
N ASP A 176 -32.36 3.35 1.70
CA ASP A 176 -31.37 4.34 2.07
C ASP A 176 -31.57 5.69 1.36
N GLU A 177 -32.06 5.71 0.11
CA GLU A 177 -32.57 6.93 -0.55
C GLU A 177 -33.76 7.51 0.21
N LYS A 178 -34.50 6.66 0.94
CA LYS A 178 -35.66 7.05 1.73
C LYS A 178 -35.32 7.41 3.17
N VAL A 179 -34.07 7.36 3.61
CA VAL A 179 -33.68 7.71 4.98
C VAL A 179 -32.44 8.58 4.95
N CYS A 180 -32.54 9.79 5.50
CA CYS A 180 -31.39 10.67 5.58
C CYS A 180 -30.34 10.08 6.54
N TYR A 181 -29.17 9.69 6.02
CA TYR A 181 -28.06 9.13 6.80
C TYR A 181 -27.50 10.05 7.91
N PHE A 182 -27.89 11.33 7.92
CA PHE A 182 -27.46 12.28 8.94
C PHE A 182 -28.39 12.32 10.17
N CYS A 183 -29.66 11.95 10.02
CA CYS A 183 -30.65 12.03 11.12
C CYS A 183 -31.50 10.76 11.33
N GLY A 184 -31.42 9.76 10.45
CA GLY A 184 -32.17 8.50 10.59
C GLY A 184 -33.69 8.63 10.39
N ILE A 185 -34.17 9.78 9.91
CA ILE A 185 -35.60 10.03 9.66
C ILE A 185 -35.93 9.62 8.21
N PRO A 186 -37.05 8.93 7.96
CA PRO A 186 -37.51 8.68 6.61
C PRO A 186 -37.86 9.99 5.89
N VAL A 187 -37.32 10.22 4.69
CA VAL A 187 -37.77 11.31 3.82
C VAL A 187 -39.17 10.97 3.34
N HIS A 188 -40.17 11.50 4.05
CA HIS A 188 -41.53 11.55 3.56
C HIS A 188 -41.59 12.52 2.38
N CYS A 189 -42.27 12.08 1.32
CA CYS A 189 -42.63 12.87 0.16
C CYS A 189 -43.43 14.11 0.57
#